data_AF-X1SGU0-F1
#
_entry.id   AF-X1SGU0-F1
#
_cell.length_a   1.000
_cell.length_b   1.000
_cell.length_c   1.000
_cell.angle_alpha   90.00
_cell.angle_beta   90.00
_cell.angle_gamma   90.00
#
_symmetry.space_group_name_H-M   'P 1'
#
loop_
_entity.id
_entity.type
_entity.pdbx_description
1 polymer ?
#
loop_
_entity_poly.entity_id
_entity_poly.type
_entity_poly.pdbx_seq_one_letter_code
_entity_poly.pdbx_strand_id
1 'polypeptide(L)'
;MVEERREPKPRGGAAKEIRTGHFIREWLEKVGDDSITGMHGALKSKIGRRNLLRPKAKWLRAPTYESFVKYFGHLRRWGLVEFVREEPTEWVPHEKLISIRMVGPWPDARPLPPVNVVPSMRRVYRLSDLGKQPEMDFLWDDPLARGLLREMMVGSMQAPP
;
A
#
# COMPACT_ATOMS: atom_id res chain seq x y z
N MET A 1 -28.72 16.80 -27.79
CA MET A 1 -27.44 16.08 -27.79
C MET A 1 -26.83 16.26 -26.42
N VAL A 2 -26.88 15.24 -25.57
CA VAL A 2 -26.37 15.31 -24.19
C VAL A 2 -24.89 14.94 -24.24
N GLU A 3 -24.01 15.89 -23.93
CA GLU A 3 -22.59 15.62 -23.73
C GLU A 3 -22.43 14.69 -22.54
N GLU A 4 -22.20 13.41 -22.85
CA GLU A 4 -21.84 12.39 -21.89
C GLU A 4 -20.48 12.76 -21.29
N ARG A 5 -20.49 13.35 -20.10
CA ARG A 5 -19.29 13.64 -19.30
C ARG A 5 -18.54 12.33 -19.09
N ARG A 6 -17.49 12.09 -19.90
CA ARG A 6 -16.61 10.94 -19.75
C ARG A 6 -15.83 11.10 -18.46
N GLU A 7 -16.22 10.36 -17.43
CA GLU A 7 -15.41 10.19 -16.22
C GLU A 7 -13.99 9.79 -16.60
N PRO A 8 -12.95 10.42 -16.02
CA PRO A 8 -11.56 10.08 -16.33
C PRO A 8 -11.32 8.62 -15.95
N LYS A 9 -11.14 7.75 -16.94
CA LYS A 9 -10.82 6.32 -16.71
C LYS A 9 -9.50 6.25 -15.92
N PRO A 10 -9.49 5.68 -14.70
CA PRO A 10 -8.26 5.50 -13.95
C PRO A 10 -7.32 4.58 -14.74
N ARG A 11 -6.07 5.03 -14.90
CA ARG A 11 -5.02 4.27 -15.58
C ARG A 11 -4.62 3.07 -14.71
N GLY A 12 -4.87 1.86 -15.22
CA GLY A 12 -4.49 0.58 -14.61
C GLY A 12 -5.68 -0.21 -14.06
N GLY A 13 -5.96 -1.39 -14.62
CA GLY A 13 -7.14 -2.20 -14.25
C GLY A 13 -7.19 -2.67 -12.79
N ALA A 14 -6.06 -2.74 -12.09
CA ALA A 14 -6.01 -3.04 -10.66
C ALA A 14 -6.44 -1.88 -9.76
N ALA A 15 -6.29 -0.64 -10.24
CA ALA A 15 -6.66 0.56 -9.50
C ALA A 15 -8.18 0.71 -9.30
N LYS A 16 -9.01 -0.08 -10.01
CA LYS A 16 -10.47 0.01 -9.90
C LYS A 16 -11.09 -0.88 -8.82
N GLU A 17 -10.52 -2.06 -8.54
CA GLU A 17 -11.16 -3.05 -7.67
C GLU A 17 -10.55 -3.16 -6.28
N ILE A 18 -9.23 -2.98 -6.15
CA ILE A 18 -8.56 -2.92 -4.85
C ILE A 18 -7.85 -1.58 -4.79
N ARG A 19 -8.55 -0.59 -4.23
CA ARG A 19 -7.98 0.73 -4.02
C ARG A 19 -6.95 0.66 -2.91
N THR A 20 -5.77 1.23 -3.16
CA THR A 20 -4.61 1.06 -2.28
C THR A 20 -4.84 1.68 -0.89
N GLY A 21 -5.43 2.88 -0.81
CA GLY A 21 -5.70 3.51 0.48
C GLY A 21 -6.76 2.78 1.29
N HIS A 22 -7.91 2.42 0.70
CA HIS A 22 -8.91 1.57 1.38
C HIS A 22 -8.31 0.27 1.90
N PHE A 23 -7.49 -0.40 1.10
CA PHE A 23 -6.80 -1.60 1.56
C PHE A 23 -5.91 -1.32 2.78
N ILE A 24 -5.13 -0.24 2.76
CA ILE A 24 -4.25 0.13 3.88
C ILE A 24 -5.07 0.39 5.14
N ARG A 25 -6.18 1.13 5.03
CA ARG A 25 -7.08 1.38 6.15
C ARG A 25 -7.65 0.08 6.71
N GLU A 26 -8.32 -0.72 5.89
CA GLU A 26 -8.90 -2.01 6.31
C GLU A 26 -7.85 -2.91 6.97
N TRP A 27 -6.63 -2.92 6.44
CA TRP A 27 -5.52 -3.70 6.98
C TRP A 27 -5.13 -3.22 8.37
N LEU A 28 -4.94 -1.92 8.56
CA LEU A 28 -4.55 -1.34 9.83
C LEU A 28 -5.69 -1.36 10.87
N GLU A 29 -6.96 -1.27 10.45
CA GLU A 29 -8.11 -1.52 11.33
C GLU A 29 -8.10 -2.94 11.87
N LYS A 30 -7.73 -3.91 11.04
CA LYS A 30 -7.69 -5.32 11.40
C LYS A 30 -6.46 -5.72 12.22
N VAL A 31 -5.28 -5.27 11.81
CA VAL A 31 -3.98 -5.71 12.37
C VAL A 31 -3.51 -4.76 13.48
N GLY A 32 -4.01 -3.53 13.52
CA GLY A 32 -3.61 -2.49 14.48
C GLY A 32 -2.44 -1.66 13.97
N ASP A 33 -1.27 -2.29 13.79
CA ASP A 33 -0.08 -1.63 13.26
C ASP A 33 0.75 -2.54 12.35
N ASP A 34 1.43 -1.95 11.36
CA ASP A 34 2.32 -2.69 10.45
C ASP A 34 3.35 -1.77 9.77
N SER A 35 4.37 -2.38 9.19
CA SER A 35 5.36 -1.73 8.33
C SER A 35 4.87 -1.54 6.90
N ILE A 36 5.47 -0.58 6.18
CA ILE A 36 5.17 -0.34 4.75
C ILE A 36 5.39 -1.61 3.92
N THR A 37 6.45 -2.36 4.22
CA THR A 37 6.78 -3.62 3.53
C THR A 37 5.76 -4.71 3.84
N GLY A 38 5.32 -4.83 5.11
CA GLY A 38 4.26 -5.76 5.52
C GLY A 38 2.94 -5.47 4.79
N MET A 39 2.50 -4.22 4.80
CA MET A 39 1.30 -3.77 4.09
C MET A 39 1.38 -4.00 2.58
N HIS A 40 2.52 -3.71 1.94
CA HIS A 40 2.71 -3.96 0.51
C HIS A 40 2.65 -5.45 0.16
N GLY A 41 3.28 -6.30 0.97
CA GLY A 41 3.22 -7.75 0.84
C GLY A 41 1.80 -8.30 1.00
N ALA A 42 1.06 -7.77 1.97
CA ALA A 42 -0.35 -8.11 2.19
C ALA A 42 -1.23 -7.70 1.01
N LEU A 43 -1.03 -6.50 0.44
CA LEU A 43 -1.75 -6.04 -0.75
C LEU A 43 -1.48 -6.95 -1.94
N LYS A 44 -0.21 -7.27 -2.21
CA LYS A 44 0.19 -8.21 -3.27
C LYS A 44 -0.48 -9.57 -3.07
N SER A 45 -0.55 -10.05 -1.84
CA SER A 45 -1.17 -11.34 -1.51
C SER A 45 -2.69 -11.30 -1.74
N LYS A 46 -3.38 -10.21 -1.34
CA LYS A 46 -4.83 -10.01 -1.61
C LYS A 46 -5.11 -9.99 -3.12
N ILE A 47 -4.29 -9.28 -3.88
CA ILE A 47 -4.38 -9.23 -5.35
C ILE A 47 -4.11 -10.62 -5.96
N GLY A 48 -3.07 -11.32 -5.49
CA GLY A 48 -2.73 -12.67 -5.93
C GLY A 48 -3.89 -13.64 -5.73
N ARG A 49 -4.50 -13.67 -4.54
CA ARG A 49 -5.69 -14.49 -4.26
C ARG A 49 -6.86 -14.16 -5.19
N ARG A 50 -7.10 -12.87 -5.46
CA ARG A 50 -8.18 -12.44 -6.37
C ARG A 50 -7.89 -12.79 -7.84
N ASN A 51 -6.63 -12.86 -8.23
CA ASN A 51 -6.22 -13.28 -9.57
C ASN A 51 -6.38 -14.78 -9.81
N LEU A 52 -6.32 -15.63 -8.77
CA LEU A 52 -6.55 -17.06 -8.91
C LEU A 52 -7.96 -17.38 -9.44
N LEU A 53 -8.92 -16.50 -9.19
CA LEU A 53 -10.30 -16.62 -9.67
C LEU A 53 -10.50 -16.06 -11.09
N ARG A 54 -9.43 -15.62 -11.78
CA ARG A 54 -9.50 -14.91 -13.05
C ARG A 54 -8.75 -15.62 -14.17
N PRO A 55 -9.23 -15.50 -15.43
CA PRO A 55 -8.41 -15.85 -16.58
C PRO A 55 -7.15 -14.96 -16.61
N LYS A 56 -6.01 -15.55 -16.98
CA LYS A 56 -4.68 -14.91 -16.94
C LYS A 56 -4.63 -13.56 -17.67
N ALA A 57 -5.36 -13.43 -18.78
CA ALA A 57 -5.46 -12.19 -19.55
C ALA A 57 -6.10 -11.02 -18.79
N LYS A 58 -6.86 -11.29 -17.73
CA LYS A 58 -7.55 -10.29 -16.89
C LYS A 58 -6.95 -10.14 -15.50
N TRP A 59 -5.72 -10.61 -15.30
CA TRP A 59 -5.05 -10.49 -14.01
C TRP A 59 -4.79 -9.02 -13.65
N LEU A 60 -5.14 -8.68 -12.42
CA LEU A 60 -4.83 -7.40 -11.80
C LEU A 60 -3.32 -7.32 -11.55
N ARG A 61 -2.74 -6.16 -11.87
CA ARG A 61 -1.34 -5.86 -11.56
C ARG A 61 -1.24 -5.23 -10.19
N ALA A 62 -0.46 -5.82 -9.29
CA ALA A 62 -0.16 -5.17 -8.03
C ALA A 62 0.73 -3.92 -8.24
N PRO A 63 0.58 -2.88 -7.40
CA PRO A 63 1.46 -1.72 -7.45
C PRO A 63 2.90 -2.15 -7.14
N THR A 64 3.86 -1.47 -7.77
CA THR A 64 5.28 -1.61 -7.40
C THR A 64 5.49 -1.12 -5.98
N TYR A 65 6.57 -1.56 -5.33
CA TYR A 65 6.90 -1.08 -3.98
C TYR A 65 7.11 0.45 -3.97
N GLU A 66 7.81 0.98 -4.97
CA GLU A 66 8.05 2.42 -5.09
C GLU A 66 6.74 3.23 -5.23
N SER A 67 5.80 2.79 -6.07
CA SER A 67 4.50 3.42 -6.19
C SER A 67 3.72 3.36 -4.88
N PHE A 68 3.79 2.24 -4.16
CA PHE A 68 3.16 2.07 -2.86
C PHE A 68 3.75 3.00 -1.81
N VAL A 69 5.09 3.10 -1.72
CA VAL A 69 5.79 4.01 -0.80
C VAL A 69 5.42 5.47 -1.08
N LYS A 70 5.38 5.89 -2.36
CA LYS A 70 4.97 7.24 -2.74
C LYS A 70 3.55 7.52 -2.23
N TYR A 71 2.62 6.60 -2.51
CA TYR A 71 1.23 6.70 -2.06
C TYR A 71 1.12 6.77 -0.53
N PHE A 72 1.81 5.87 0.19
CA PHE A 72 1.83 5.87 1.65
C PHE A 72 2.40 7.18 2.23
N GLY A 73 3.39 7.77 1.57
CA GLY A 73 3.91 9.09 1.92
C GLY A 73 2.88 10.23 1.81
N HIS A 74 1.82 10.08 1.00
CA HIS A 74 0.68 11.01 1.02
C HIS A 74 -0.18 10.82 2.27
N LEU A 75 -0.56 9.56 2.58
CA LEU A 75 -1.35 9.24 3.77
C LEU A 75 -0.69 9.76 5.06
N ARG A 76 0.63 9.59 5.17
CA ARG A 76 1.40 10.11 6.30
C ARG A 76 1.40 11.63 6.35
N ARG A 77 1.51 12.32 5.22
CA ARG A 77 1.49 13.79 5.16
C ARG A 77 0.13 14.38 5.52
N TRP A 78 -0.95 13.66 5.26
CA TRP A 78 -2.29 14.04 5.70
C TRP A 78 -2.61 13.62 7.12
N GLY A 79 -1.69 12.94 7.80
CA GLY A 79 -1.89 12.49 9.17
C GLY A 79 -2.96 11.42 9.28
N LEU A 80 -3.25 10.64 8.22
CA LEU A 80 -4.17 9.49 8.29
C LEU A 80 -3.53 8.27 8.94
N VAL A 81 -2.20 8.22 8.89
CA VAL A 81 -1.38 7.20 9.54
C VAL A 81 -0.30 7.88 10.35
N GLU A 82 0.01 7.32 11.51
CA GLU A 82 1.04 7.84 12.41
C GLU A 82 2.12 6.79 12.68
N PHE A 83 3.32 7.29 12.93
CA PHE A 83 4.46 6.46 13.28
C PHE A 83 4.31 5.95 14.72
N VAL A 84 4.61 4.66 14.92
CA VAL A 84 4.52 4.02 16.24
C VAL A 84 5.91 3.74 16.80
N ARG A 85 6.70 2.96 16.07
CA ARG A 85 8.01 2.46 16.52
C ARG A 85 8.89 2.07 15.34
N GLU A 86 10.19 1.96 15.60
CA GLU A 86 11.10 1.22 14.73
C GLU A 86 11.30 -0.18 15.30
N GLU A 87 11.28 -1.18 14.42
CA GLU A 87 11.55 -2.57 14.78
C GLU A 87 12.79 -3.05 14.03
N PRO A 88 13.67 -3.83 14.68
CA PRO A 88 14.73 -4.50 13.98
C PRO A 88 14.16 -5.47 12.95
N THR A 89 14.75 -5.47 11.77
CA THR A 89 14.43 -6.39 10.69
C THR A 89 15.71 -6.90 10.08
N GLU A 90 15.69 -8.15 9.67
CA GLU A 90 16.80 -8.77 8.97
C GLU A 90 16.56 -8.66 7.48
N TRP A 91 17.50 -8.06 6.76
CA TRP A 91 17.47 -8.05 5.31
C TRP A 91 18.61 -8.91 4.77
N VAL A 92 18.27 -9.71 3.77
CA VAL A 92 19.29 -10.42 3.01
C VAL A 92 19.49 -9.74 1.66
N PRO A 93 20.64 -9.09 1.43
CA PRO A 93 21.05 -8.67 0.11
C PRO A 93 21.25 -9.91 -0.76
N HIS A 94 20.39 -10.08 -1.76
CA HIS A 94 20.61 -11.08 -2.79
C HIS A 94 20.91 -10.36 -4.10
N GLU A 95 22.16 -10.44 -4.56
CA GLU A 95 22.54 -9.96 -5.89
C GLU A 95 21.91 -10.78 -7.02
N LYS A 96 21.44 -12.00 -6.73
CA LYS A 96 20.78 -12.90 -7.67
C LYS A 96 19.51 -13.48 -7.04
N LEU A 97 18.40 -13.45 -7.79
CA LEU A 97 17.16 -14.15 -7.46
C LEU A 97 17.48 -15.61 -7.10
N ILE A 98 17.41 -15.97 -5.82
CA ILE A 98 17.52 -17.37 -5.40
C ILE A 98 16.25 -18.08 -5.88
N SER A 99 16.40 -18.89 -6.91
CA SER A 99 15.33 -19.79 -7.34
C SER A 99 15.02 -20.77 -6.21
N ILE A 100 13.74 -20.95 -5.91
CA ILE A 100 13.19 -21.87 -4.89
C ILE A 100 13.73 -23.31 -5.01
N ARG A 101 14.36 -23.68 -6.14
CA ARG A 101 15.09 -24.95 -6.32
C ARG A 101 16.27 -25.18 -5.37
N MET A 102 16.71 -24.18 -4.60
CA MET A 102 17.78 -24.33 -3.62
C MET A 102 17.31 -24.78 -2.22
N VAL A 103 16.01 -25.05 -2.03
CA VAL A 103 15.46 -25.46 -0.73
C VAL A 103 14.59 -26.71 -0.89
N GLY A 104 15.21 -27.88 -0.71
CA GLY A 104 14.58 -29.20 -0.69
C GLY A 104 15.65 -30.30 -0.71
N PRO A 105 15.35 -31.54 -0.27
CA PRO A 105 16.31 -32.63 -0.19
C PRO A 105 16.55 -33.22 -1.58
N TRP A 106 17.09 -32.40 -2.48
CA TRP A 106 17.48 -32.83 -3.81
C TRP A 106 18.95 -33.25 -3.74
N PRO A 107 19.31 -34.40 -4.33
CA PRO A 107 20.70 -34.89 -4.31
C PRO A 107 21.71 -33.89 -4.90
N ASP A 108 21.24 -32.94 -5.73
CA ASP A 108 22.05 -31.90 -6.38
C ASP A 108 21.83 -30.48 -5.81
N ALA A 109 21.25 -30.36 -4.61
CA ALA A 109 21.07 -29.05 -3.97
C ALA A 109 22.44 -28.43 -3.64
N ARG A 110 22.78 -27.33 -4.32
CA ARG A 110 23.98 -26.55 -3.97
C ARG A 110 23.77 -25.88 -2.61
N PRO A 111 24.79 -25.85 -1.73
CA PRO A 111 24.70 -25.08 -0.51
C PRO A 111 24.40 -23.62 -0.85
N LEU A 112 23.47 -23.02 -0.10
CA LEU A 112 23.18 -21.60 -0.23
C LEU A 112 24.48 -20.82 0.00
N PRO A 113 24.78 -19.80 -0.83
CA PRO A 113 25.91 -18.93 -0.55
C PRO A 113 25.75 -18.33 0.85
N PRO A 114 26.85 -18.07 1.58
CA PRO A 114 26.79 -17.46 2.90
C PRO A 114 26.00 -16.16 2.82
N VAL A 115 24.90 -16.14 3.56
CA VAL A 115 23.96 -15.04 3.57
C VAL A 115 24.44 -14.03 4.60
N ASN A 116 24.98 -12.90 4.14
CA ASN A 116 25.24 -11.77 5.04
C ASN A 116 23.90 -11.13 5.40
N VAL A 117 23.33 -11.54 6.54
CA VAL A 117 22.16 -10.88 7.11
C VAL A 117 22.58 -9.50 7.59
N VAL A 118 22.01 -8.47 6.98
CA VAL A 118 22.26 -7.08 7.37
C VAL A 118 21.16 -6.66 8.34
N PRO A 119 21.51 -6.26 9.58
CA PRO A 119 20.57 -5.65 10.49
C PRO A 119 20.02 -4.36 9.85
N SER A 120 18.71 -4.24 9.83
CA SER A 120 18.01 -3.08 9.32
C SER A 120 16.90 -2.70 10.30
N MET A 121 16.32 -1.53 10.12
CA MET A 121 15.20 -1.05 10.92
C MET A 121 14.00 -0.84 10.00
N ARG A 122 12.85 -1.40 10.37
CA ARG A 122 11.58 -1.11 9.71
C ARG A 122 10.73 -0.19 10.57
N ARG A 123 10.08 0.77 9.94
CA ARG A 123 9.14 1.68 10.61
C ARG A 123 7.75 1.08 10.60
N VAL A 124 7.12 1.08 11.77
CA VAL A 124 5.77 0.59 12.00
C VAL A 124 4.80 1.77 12.14
N TYR A 125 3.65 1.64 11.52
CA TYR A 125 2.61 2.67 11.44
C TYR A 125 1.26 2.12 11.85
N ARG A 126 0.40 2.98 12.40
CA ARG A 126 -1.00 2.67 12.73
C ARG A 126 -1.92 3.75 12.18
N LEU A 127 -3.23 3.49 12.25
CA LEU A 127 -4.23 4.53 11.98
C LEU A 127 -4.18 5.60 13.06
N SER A 128 -4.11 6.86 12.62
CA SER A 128 -4.36 7.99 13.50
C SER A 128 -5.86 8.10 13.80
N ASP A 129 -6.22 8.96 14.74
CA ASP A 129 -7.63 9.24 15.00
C ASP A 129 -8.33 9.91 13.81
N LEU A 130 -7.61 10.76 13.07
CA LEU A 130 -8.10 11.33 11.81
C LEU A 130 -8.33 10.25 10.73
N GLY A 131 -7.44 9.25 10.65
CA GLY A 131 -7.56 8.15 9.69
C GLY A 131 -8.76 7.23 9.92
N LYS A 132 -9.32 7.23 11.15
CA LYS A 132 -10.50 6.44 11.52
C LYS A 132 -11.81 7.18 11.23
N GLN A 133 -11.77 8.48 11.02
CA GLN A 133 -12.94 9.32 10.80
C GLN A 133 -13.57 9.03 9.42
N PRO A 134 -14.86 8.64 9.36
CA PRO A 134 -15.56 8.42 8.09
C PRO A 134 -15.56 9.63 7.16
N GLU A 135 -15.48 10.85 7.71
CA GLU A 135 -15.43 12.09 6.96
C GLU A 135 -14.16 12.20 6.10
N MET A 136 -13.11 11.46 6.46
CA MET A 136 -11.81 11.46 5.78
C MET A 136 -11.69 10.33 4.74
N ASP A 137 -12.76 9.56 4.48
CA ASP A 137 -12.80 8.45 3.53
C ASP A 137 -12.29 8.83 2.13
N PHE A 138 -12.60 10.04 1.68
CA PHE A 138 -12.18 10.53 0.37
C PHE A 138 -10.65 10.70 0.24
N LEU A 139 -9.95 10.93 1.35
CA LEU A 139 -8.48 11.06 1.36
C LEU A 139 -7.77 9.72 1.18
N TRP A 140 -8.46 8.61 1.43
CA TRP A 140 -7.97 7.27 1.16
C TRP A 140 -8.07 6.89 -0.33
N ASP A 141 -8.62 7.74 -1.18
CA ASP A 141 -8.84 7.45 -2.60
C ASP A 141 -8.00 8.30 -3.55
N ASP A 142 -7.72 9.55 -3.19
CA ASP A 142 -7.17 10.51 -4.14
C ASP A 142 -5.89 11.21 -3.63
N PRO A 143 -4.67 10.84 -4.11
CA PRO A 143 -3.39 11.49 -3.80
C PRO A 143 -3.35 12.99 -4.15
N LEU A 144 -4.30 13.48 -4.96
CA LEU A 144 -4.45 14.87 -5.43
C LEU A 144 -5.62 15.62 -4.78
N ALA A 145 -6.32 15.05 -3.79
CA ALA A 145 -7.39 15.71 -3.02
C ALA A 145 -6.95 16.96 -2.21
N ARG A 146 -5.76 17.51 -2.50
CA ARG A 146 -5.32 18.85 -2.08
C ARG A 146 -6.35 19.93 -2.42
N GLY A 147 -7.08 19.80 -3.54
CA GLY A 147 -8.14 20.75 -3.92
C GLY A 147 -9.30 20.75 -2.92
N LEU A 148 -9.85 19.57 -2.63
CA LEU A 148 -10.96 19.37 -1.68
C LEU A 148 -10.59 19.75 -0.24
N LEU A 149 -9.39 19.39 0.22
CA LEU A 149 -8.90 19.80 1.54
C LEU A 149 -8.77 21.32 1.67
N ARG A 150 -8.36 22.01 0.60
CA ARG A 150 -8.27 23.47 0.57
C ARG A 150 -9.65 24.11 0.63
N GLU A 151 -10.64 23.56 -0.08
CA GLU A 151 -12.02 24.04 -0.04
C GLU A 151 -12.68 23.81 1.32
N MET A 152 -12.47 22.65 1.95
CA MET A 152 -13.00 22.36 3.29
C MET A 152 -12.37 23.25 4.39
N MET A 153 -11.06 23.51 4.31
CA MET A 153 -10.38 24.40 5.26
C MET A 153 -10.65 25.89 5.01
N VAL A 154 -11.02 26.28 3.79
CA VAL A 154 -11.44 27.66 3.48
C VAL A 154 -12.91 27.88 3.83
N GLY A 155 -13.77 26.86 3.64
CA GLY A 155 -15.17 26.90 4.04
C GLY A 155 -15.38 26.99 5.55
N SER A 156 -14.44 26.52 6.37
CA SER A 156 -14.47 26.66 7.83
C SER A 156 -13.94 28.02 8.34
N MET A 157 -13.37 28.86 7.47
CA MET A 157 -12.95 30.24 7.82
C MET A 157 -13.97 31.32 7.44
N GLN A 158 -15.10 30.96 6.83
CA GLN A 158 -16.24 31.87 6.59
C GLN A 158 -17.43 31.56 7.51
N ALA A 159 -17.23 31.74 8.81
CA ALA A 159 -18.26 32.22 9.71
C ALA A 159 -17.53 32.84 10.90
N PRO A 160 -17.55 34.18 11.05
CA PRO A 160 -18.67 34.76 11.80
C PRO A 160 -19.05 36.20 11.35
N PRO A 161 -19.95 36.85 12.12
CA PRO A 161 -21.41 36.87 11.98
C PRO A 161 -21.93 37.70 10.80
#